data_AF-A0A5C9EUD3-F1
#
_entry.id   AF-A0A5C9EUD3-F1
#
_cell.length_a   1.000
_cell.length_b   1.000
_cell.length_c   1.000
_cell.angle_alpha   90.00
_cell.angle_beta   90.00
_cell.angle_gamma   90.00
#
_symmetry.space_group_name_H-M   'P 1'
#
loop_
_entity.id
_entity.type
_entity.pdbx_description
1 polymer ?
#
loop_
_entity_poly.entity_id
_entity_poly.type
_entity_poly.pdbx_seq_one_letter_code
_entity_poly.pdbx_strand_id
1 'polypeptide(L)'
;MAFYNTQGGSNRRFLDIFLDGLTFFKNSYAKVIIPLFLLSIIPIILTTFLLPDLLYQESLLSGQANTILDQIIETGEMPSQENYDILIQYFALFIGNMIFQLLIDNIFTIFGFCLVGYYLYQMYLNRDVDLWETMKDRVNFNLLLVILILGIGFPFGLIFLLIPGILIFGYFIFSIFTYSADEFDNSISNARSIAKGSFLQIIGIAVLSLIITAMINFPYTLLLDIIWPVNNATYISWLNPATRNYFMLLFYSLSYQLVNILLTPLMLCLLTPLFALNLKEKGIITGIPEPSGWKAKARSSKPFQLKEGMFCPYCGERIKEIIDECPNCGRSLRFE
;
A
#
# COMPACT_ATOMS: atom_id res chain seq x y z
N MET A 1 -41.15 -8.35 2.78
CA MET A 1 -39.76 -8.02 2.40
C MET A 1 -38.85 -9.04 3.08
N ALA A 2 -38.43 -10.05 2.33
CA ALA A 2 -37.58 -11.10 2.84
C ALA A 2 -36.13 -10.59 2.87
N PHE A 3 -35.52 -10.62 4.06
CA PHE A 3 -34.09 -10.46 4.22
C PHE A 3 -33.41 -11.65 3.56
N TYR A 4 -32.72 -11.40 2.44
CA TYR A 4 -31.77 -12.36 1.90
C TYR A 4 -30.62 -12.53 2.91
N ASN A 5 -30.66 -13.63 3.64
CA ASN A 5 -29.50 -14.18 4.33
C ASN A 5 -28.48 -14.62 3.27
N THR A 6 -27.49 -13.78 2.98
CA THR A 6 -26.24 -14.22 2.34
C THR A 6 -25.40 -14.97 3.38
N GLN A 7 -25.85 -16.18 3.74
CA GLN A 7 -25.00 -17.16 4.41
C GLN A 7 -24.14 -17.85 3.36
N GLY A 8 -22.87 -17.47 3.33
CA GLY A 8 -21.87 -18.01 2.40
C GLY A 8 -20.59 -17.17 2.31
N GLY A 9 -20.43 -16.13 3.13
CA GLY A 9 -19.17 -15.41 3.25
C GLY A 9 -18.13 -16.35 3.85
N SER A 10 -17.16 -16.80 3.05
CA SER A 10 -15.98 -17.45 3.60
C SER A 10 -15.30 -16.41 4.48
N ASN A 11 -15.46 -16.53 5.80
CA ASN A 11 -14.90 -15.63 6.79
C ASN A 11 -13.38 -15.88 6.85
N ARG A 12 -12.67 -15.55 5.75
CA ARG A 12 -11.22 -15.67 5.64
C ARG A 12 -10.66 -14.77 6.73
N ARG A 13 -9.81 -15.34 7.58
CA ARG A 13 -9.24 -14.59 8.68
C ARG A 13 -8.35 -13.50 8.09
N PHE A 14 -8.26 -12.37 8.78
CA PHE A 14 -7.34 -11.28 8.39
C PHE A 14 -5.93 -11.79 8.07
N LEU A 15 -5.44 -12.75 8.86
CA LEU A 15 -4.14 -13.40 8.65
C LEU A 15 -4.04 -14.12 7.30
N ASP A 16 -5.11 -14.78 6.84
CA ASP A 16 -5.12 -15.49 5.56
C ASP A 16 -5.01 -14.50 4.40
N ILE A 17 -5.74 -13.39 4.48
CA ILE A 17 -5.70 -12.29 3.50
C ILE A 17 -4.30 -11.67 3.46
N PHE A 18 -3.72 -11.43 4.63
CA PHE A 18 -2.38 -10.87 4.76
C PHE A 18 -1.30 -11.80 4.17
N LEU A 19 -1.35 -13.10 4.47
CA LEU A 19 -0.42 -14.10 3.94
C LEU A 19 -0.56 -14.29 2.42
N ASP A 20 -1.80 -14.23 1.91
CA ASP A 20 -2.06 -14.21 0.48
C ASP A 20 -1.41 -12.98 -0.17
N GLY A 21 -1.58 -11.79 0.43
CA GLY A 21 -0.93 -10.56 -0.02
C GLY A 21 0.60 -10.61 -0.01
N LEU A 22 1.22 -11.24 1.00
CA LEU A 22 2.68 -11.45 1.02
C LEU A 22 3.15 -12.42 -0.08
N THR A 23 2.37 -13.49 -0.31
CA THR A 23 2.66 -14.45 -1.39
C THR A 23 2.53 -13.76 -2.74
N PHE A 24 1.50 -12.95 -2.92
CA PHE A 24 1.28 -12.14 -4.11
C PHE A 24 2.39 -11.11 -4.31
N PHE A 25 2.82 -10.42 -3.25
CA PHE A 25 3.96 -9.51 -3.27
C PHE A 25 5.21 -10.22 -3.79
N LYS A 26 5.55 -11.39 -3.25
CA LYS A 26 6.72 -12.17 -3.70
C LYS A 26 6.63 -12.53 -5.19
N ASN A 27 5.46 -12.97 -5.66
CA ASN A 27 5.28 -13.45 -7.04
C ASN A 27 5.23 -12.31 -8.07
N SER A 28 4.74 -11.14 -7.65
CA SER A 28 4.55 -9.98 -8.53
C SER A 28 5.66 -8.92 -8.41
N TYR A 29 6.57 -9.07 -7.42
CA TYR A 29 7.58 -8.08 -7.06
C TYR A 29 8.36 -7.54 -8.26
N ALA A 30 8.99 -8.43 -9.03
CA ALA A 30 9.86 -8.05 -10.14
C ALA A 30 9.14 -7.24 -11.22
N LYS A 31 7.84 -7.48 -11.42
CA LYS A 31 7.03 -6.80 -12.45
C LYS A 31 6.63 -5.39 -12.02
N VAL A 32 6.48 -5.16 -10.72
CA VAL A 32 5.95 -3.91 -10.16
C VAL A 32 7.01 -3.00 -9.59
N ILE A 33 8.14 -3.55 -9.14
CA ILE A 33 9.18 -2.73 -8.51
C ILE A 33 9.77 -1.73 -9.48
N ILE A 34 9.98 -2.09 -10.76
CA ILE A 34 10.59 -1.20 -11.75
C ILE A 34 9.78 0.09 -11.97
N PRO A 35 8.48 0.03 -12.33
CA PRO A 35 7.70 1.26 -12.52
C PRO A 35 7.57 2.08 -11.24
N LEU A 36 7.39 1.44 -10.07
CA LEU A 36 7.31 2.17 -8.80
C LEU A 36 8.65 2.79 -8.42
N PHE A 37 9.78 2.12 -8.64
CA PHE A 37 11.11 2.64 -8.39
C PHE A 37 11.37 3.90 -9.21
N LEU A 38 11.05 3.87 -10.52
CA LEU A 38 11.21 5.04 -11.40
C LEU A 38 10.35 6.21 -10.93
N LEU A 39 9.12 5.96 -10.50
CA LEU A 39 8.22 7.01 -9.99
C LEU A 39 8.67 7.55 -8.64
N SER A 40 9.24 6.71 -7.77
CA SER A 40 9.79 7.13 -6.47
C SER A 40 11.10 7.92 -6.58
N ILE A 41 11.81 7.88 -7.71
CA ILE A 41 12.96 8.76 -7.95
C ILE A 41 12.52 10.22 -8.17
N ILE A 42 11.37 10.45 -8.79
CA ILE A 42 10.86 11.79 -9.09
C ILE A 42 10.71 12.67 -7.82
N PRO A 43 10.05 12.22 -6.73
CA PRO A 43 9.96 13.03 -5.51
C PRO A 43 11.33 13.28 -4.87
N ILE A 44 12.29 12.34 -4.99
CA ILE A 44 13.67 12.54 -4.51
C ILE A 44 14.37 13.64 -5.30
N ILE A 45 14.24 13.63 -6.62
CA ILE A 45 14.76 14.71 -7.48
C ILE A 45 14.11 16.04 -7.08
N LEU A 46 12.77 16.09 -7.02
CA LEU A 46 12.05 17.33 -6.71
C LEU A 46 12.44 17.89 -5.35
N THR A 47 12.48 17.07 -4.30
CA THR A 47 12.90 17.51 -2.96
C THR A 47 14.36 18.00 -2.97
N THR A 48 15.26 17.30 -3.68
CA THR A 48 16.67 17.69 -3.83
C THR A 48 16.86 19.00 -4.59
N PHE A 49 15.92 19.41 -5.45
CA PHE A 49 16.04 20.68 -6.20
C PHE A 49 15.21 21.82 -5.59
N LEU A 50 14.08 21.53 -4.96
CA LEU A 50 13.15 22.54 -4.45
C LEU A 50 13.41 22.93 -3.00
N LEU A 51 13.86 21.99 -2.16
CA LEU A 51 14.01 22.20 -0.73
C LEU A 51 15.43 22.53 -0.21
N PRO A 52 16.55 22.49 -0.97
CA PRO A 52 17.87 22.72 -0.39
C PRO A 52 18.03 24.05 0.36
N ASP A 53 17.46 25.14 -0.15
CA ASP A 53 17.57 26.45 0.49
C ASP A 53 16.83 26.48 1.83
N LEU A 54 15.64 25.89 1.89
CA LEU A 54 14.87 25.78 3.13
C LEU A 54 15.57 24.87 4.14
N LEU A 55 16.10 23.72 3.69
CA LEU A 55 16.85 22.79 4.52
C LEU A 55 18.16 23.40 5.02
N TYR A 56 18.82 24.23 4.21
CA TYR A 56 20.02 24.95 4.62
C TYR A 56 19.72 25.93 5.75
N GLN A 57 18.69 26.76 5.59
CA GLN A 57 18.27 27.72 6.62
C GLN A 57 17.83 27.03 7.91
N GLU A 58 17.03 25.96 7.79
CA GLU A 58 16.66 25.12 8.93
C GLU A 58 17.89 24.57 9.65
N SER A 59 18.88 24.04 8.91
CA SER A 59 20.09 23.46 9.49
C SER A 59 20.96 24.49 10.23
N LEU A 60 21.04 25.73 9.71
CA LEU A 60 21.74 26.83 10.38
C LEU A 60 21.04 27.23 11.68
N LEU A 61 19.71 27.36 11.66
CA LEU A 61 18.92 27.74 12.82
C LEU A 61 18.85 26.62 13.85
N SER A 62 18.89 25.35 13.44
CA SER A 62 18.90 24.19 14.34
C SER A 62 20.05 24.25 15.35
N GLY A 63 21.25 24.63 14.92
CA GLY A 63 22.41 24.76 15.82
C GLY A 63 22.20 25.83 16.90
N GLN A 64 21.61 26.96 16.52
CA GLN A 64 21.28 28.05 17.45
C GLN A 64 20.13 27.65 18.38
N ALA A 65 19.07 27.06 17.83
CA ALA A 65 17.92 26.57 18.56
C ALA A 65 18.30 25.56 19.64
N ASN A 66 19.19 24.61 19.32
CA ASN A 66 19.68 23.63 20.30
C ASN A 66 20.44 24.31 21.44
N THR A 67 21.30 25.30 21.12
CA THR A 67 22.04 26.05 22.16
C THR A 67 21.08 26.82 23.08
N ILE A 68 20.03 27.43 22.52
CA ILE A 68 19.01 28.15 23.28
C ILE A 68 18.22 27.17 24.17
N LEU A 69 17.82 26.02 23.62
CA LEU A 69 17.09 24.99 24.37
C LEU A 69 17.93 24.43 25.53
N ASP A 70 19.22 24.18 25.30
CA ASP A 70 20.16 23.73 26.34
C ASP A 70 20.28 24.76 27.46
N GLN A 71 20.38 26.06 27.13
CA GLN A 71 20.39 27.14 28.12
C GLN A 71 19.11 27.19 28.95
N ILE A 72 17.94 27.04 28.33
CA ILE A 72 16.65 27.01 29.04
C ILE A 72 16.60 25.83 30.01
N ILE A 73 17.10 24.66 29.60
CA ILE A 73 17.14 23.45 30.44
C ILE A 73 18.10 23.62 31.62
N GLU A 74 19.27 24.20 31.38
CA GLU A 74 20.31 24.36 32.41
C GLU A 74 19.98 25.46 33.43
N THR A 75 19.45 26.59 32.96
CA THR A 75 19.22 27.78 33.80
C THR A 75 17.79 27.88 34.33
N GLY A 76 16.82 27.28 33.65
CA GLY A 76 15.39 27.47 33.92
C GLY A 76 14.88 28.88 33.60
N GLU A 77 15.71 29.74 32.99
CA GLU A 77 15.33 31.10 32.63
C GLU A 77 14.53 31.11 31.32
N MET A 78 13.61 32.08 31.21
CA MET A 78 12.91 32.29 29.94
C MET A 78 13.87 32.86 28.90
N PRO A 79 13.77 32.42 27.62
CA PRO A 79 14.60 32.96 26.56
C PRO A 79 14.33 34.45 26.37
N SER A 80 15.36 35.20 25.94
CA SER A 80 15.19 36.55 25.43
C SER A 80 14.22 36.56 24.23
N GLN A 81 13.64 37.72 23.91
CA GLN A 81 12.76 37.85 22.75
C GLN A 81 13.47 37.42 21.45
N GLU A 82 14.74 37.78 21.28
CA GLU A 82 15.55 37.38 20.14
C GLU A 82 15.72 35.85 20.04
N ASN A 83 16.03 35.19 21.17
CA ASN A 83 16.14 33.75 21.22
C ASN A 83 14.79 33.06 20.94
N TYR A 84 13.69 33.66 21.41
CA TYR A 84 12.35 33.16 21.15
C TYR A 84 11.98 33.27 19.66
N ASP A 85 12.31 34.38 19.01
CA ASP A 85 12.07 34.57 17.57
C ASP A 85 12.84 33.55 16.71
N ILE A 86 14.10 33.25 17.09
CA ILE A 86 14.91 32.19 16.45
C ILE A 86 14.23 30.82 16.59
N LEU A 87 13.75 30.48 17.79
CA LEU A 87 13.04 29.22 18.02
C LEU A 87 11.77 29.13 17.16
N ILE A 88 10.95 30.19 17.12
CA ILE A 88 9.75 30.22 16.27
C ILE A 88 10.12 30.03 14.80
N GLN A 89 11.13 30.74 14.32
CA GLN A 89 11.55 30.66 12.92
C GLN A 89 12.04 29.24 12.58
N TYR A 90 12.85 28.65 13.46
CA TYR A 90 13.30 27.26 13.32
C TYR A 90 12.11 26.29 13.25
N PHE A 91 11.18 26.37 14.21
CA PHE A 91 10.00 25.48 14.22
C PHE A 91 9.11 25.67 12.99
N ALA A 92 8.91 26.91 12.53
CA ALA A 92 8.13 27.20 11.34
C ALA A 92 8.78 26.58 10.08
N LEU A 93 10.10 26.69 9.93
CA LEU A 93 10.83 26.07 8.83
C LEU A 93 10.82 24.55 8.91
N PHE A 94 11.07 23.97 10.09
CA PHE A 94 11.00 22.53 10.33
C PHE A 94 9.63 21.96 9.95
N ILE A 95 8.55 22.56 10.46
CA ILE A 95 7.18 22.14 10.13
C ILE A 95 6.91 22.33 8.63
N GLY A 96 7.29 23.47 8.06
CA GLY A 96 7.13 23.75 6.64
C GLY A 96 7.81 22.70 5.75
N ASN A 97 9.07 22.38 6.04
CA ASN A 97 9.86 21.36 5.32
C ASN A 97 9.23 19.98 5.45
N MET A 98 8.82 19.60 6.66
CA MET A 98 8.12 18.33 6.90
C MET A 98 6.83 18.23 6.08
N ILE A 99 6.02 19.30 6.01
CA ILE A 99 4.78 19.35 5.22
C ILE A 99 5.10 19.21 3.73
N PHE A 100 6.05 19.98 3.20
CA PHE A 100 6.41 19.92 1.78
C PHE A 100 6.92 18.54 1.38
N GLN A 101 7.82 17.97 2.16
CA GLN A 101 8.36 16.64 1.91
C GLN A 101 7.24 15.59 1.94
N LEU A 102 6.40 15.60 2.98
CA LEU A 102 5.29 14.65 3.09
C LEU A 102 4.30 14.77 1.92
N LEU A 103 3.99 15.98 1.45
CA LEU A 103 3.11 16.20 0.30
C LEU A 103 3.73 15.68 -0.99
N ILE A 104 4.99 16.02 -1.27
CA ILE A 104 5.69 15.56 -2.47
C ILE A 104 5.72 14.02 -2.48
N ASP A 105 6.18 13.40 -1.39
CA ASP A 105 6.30 11.95 -1.30
C ASP A 105 4.95 11.24 -1.46
N ASN A 106 3.89 11.73 -0.80
CA ASN A 106 2.56 11.11 -0.90
C ASN A 106 1.91 11.30 -2.27
N ILE A 107 2.03 12.47 -2.90
CA ILE A 107 1.48 12.70 -4.24
C ILE A 107 2.05 11.69 -5.24
N PHE A 108 3.38 11.54 -5.28
CA PHE A 108 4.03 10.62 -6.21
C PHE A 108 3.82 9.15 -5.85
N THR A 109 3.75 8.82 -4.55
CA THR A 109 3.42 7.46 -4.10
C THR A 109 2.00 7.07 -4.53
N ILE A 110 1.01 7.92 -4.31
CA ILE A 110 -0.38 7.66 -4.71
C ILE A 110 -0.51 7.62 -6.23
N PHE A 111 0.19 8.50 -6.95
CA PHE A 111 0.25 8.44 -8.41
C PHE A 111 0.80 7.09 -8.89
N GLY A 112 1.92 6.62 -8.33
CA GLY A 112 2.47 5.30 -8.64
C GLY A 112 1.54 4.15 -8.30
N PHE A 113 0.87 4.20 -7.15
CA PHE A 113 -0.14 3.20 -6.80
C PHE A 113 -1.31 3.19 -7.77
N CYS A 114 -1.80 4.35 -8.22
CA CYS A 114 -2.89 4.40 -9.17
C CYS A 114 -2.51 3.83 -10.54
N LEU A 115 -1.26 3.99 -10.97
CA LEU A 115 -0.78 3.45 -12.24
C LEU A 115 -0.64 1.92 -12.21
N VAL A 116 -0.17 1.35 -11.08
CA VAL A 116 0.14 -0.08 -10.99
C VAL A 116 -0.95 -0.89 -10.26
N GLY A 117 -1.83 -0.23 -9.50
CA GLY A 117 -2.83 -0.88 -8.66
C GLY A 117 -3.82 -1.72 -9.46
N TYR A 118 -4.38 -1.17 -10.55
CA TYR A 118 -5.30 -1.94 -11.39
C TYR A 118 -4.60 -3.11 -12.09
N TYR A 119 -3.36 -2.92 -12.57
CA TYR A 119 -2.56 -4.00 -13.14
C TYR A 119 -2.38 -5.15 -12.13
N LEU A 120 -2.01 -4.84 -10.89
CA LEU A 120 -1.92 -5.82 -9.81
C LEU A 120 -3.24 -6.52 -9.53
N TYR A 121 -4.34 -5.78 -9.53
CA TYR A 121 -5.66 -6.38 -9.37
C TYR A 121 -6.00 -7.38 -10.49
N GLN A 122 -5.76 -7.03 -11.75
CA GLN A 122 -5.98 -7.93 -12.89
C GLN A 122 -5.06 -9.16 -12.83
N MET A 123 -3.79 -8.95 -12.49
CA MET A 123 -2.84 -10.03 -12.25
C MET A 123 -3.30 -10.98 -11.13
N TYR A 124 -3.83 -10.43 -10.02
CA TYR A 124 -4.34 -11.23 -8.92
C TYR A 124 -5.54 -12.09 -9.34
N LEU A 125 -6.31 -11.65 -10.34
CA LEU A 125 -7.38 -12.43 -10.97
C LEU A 125 -6.90 -13.41 -12.05
N ASN A 126 -5.59 -13.62 -12.21
CA ASN A 126 -4.97 -14.42 -13.27
C ASN A 126 -5.38 -13.99 -14.69
N ARG A 127 -5.68 -12.70 -14.89
CA ARG A 127 -5.92 -12.14 -16.23
C ARG A 127 -4.57 -11.72 -16.82
N ASP A 128 -4.36 -12.08 -18.08
CA ASP A 128 -3.17 -11.67 -18.81
C ASP A 128 -3.37 -10.22 -19.28
N VAL A 129 -2.58 -9.31 -18.71
CA VAL A 129 -2.65 -7.88 -19.00
C VAL A 129 -1.23 -7.35 -19.19
N ASP A 130 -1.05 -6.51 -20.20
CA ASP A 130 0.19 -5.78 -20.38
C ASP A 130 0.27 -4.61 -19.40
N LEU A 131 1.41 -4.46 -18.74
CA LEU A 131 1.64 -3.41 -17.74
C LEU A 131 1.58 -2.02 -18.38
N TRP A 132 2.20 -1.85 -19.54
CA TRP A 132 2.37 -0.56 -20.18
C TRP A 132 1.06 -0.06 -20.79
N GLU A 133 0.32 -0.94 -21.47
CA GLU A 133 -1.02 -0.64 -21.96
C GLU A 133 -1.94 -0.24 -20.79
N THR A 134 -1.92 -1.03 -19.71
CA THR A 134 -2.69 -0.71 -18.50
C THR A 134 -2.32 0.67 -17.95
N MET A 135 -1.04 1.00 -17.82
CA MET A 135 -0.63 2.31 -17.29
C MET A 135 -1.07 3.48 -18.18
N LYS A 136 -1.00 3.32 -19.51
CA LYS A 136 -1.35 4.38 -20.47
C LYS A 136 -2.82 4.75 -20.41
N ASP A 137 -3.70 3.75 -20.39
CA ASP A 137 -5.16 3.95 -20.40
C ASP A 137 -5.68 4.54 -19.08
N ARG A 138 -4.82 4.57 -18.06
CA ARG A 138 -5.14 4.96 -16.69
C ARG A 138 -4.82 6.43 -16.38
N VAL A 139 -4.04 7.10 -17.22
CA VAL A 139 -3.78 8.55 -17.06
C VAL A 139 -4.99 9.34 -17.55
N ASN A 140 -5.95 9.59 -16.65
CA ASN A 140 -7.17 10.34 -16.94
C ASN A 140 -7.44 11.41 -15.87
N PHE A 141 -8.47 12.24 -16.07
CA PHE A 141 -8.78 13.32 -15.12
C PHE A 141 -9.22 12.81 -13.73
N ASN A 142 -9.82 11.62 -13.65
CA ASN A 142 -10.25 11.04 -12.37
C ASN A 142 -9.06 10.70 -11.46
N LEU A 143 -7.90 10.42 -12.03
CA LEU A 143 -6.64 10.25 -11.30
C LEU A 143 -6.30 11.48 -10.44
N LEU A 144 -6.50 12.69 -10.97
CA LEU A 144 -6.21 13.94 -10.26
C LEU A 144 -7.02 14.01 -8.96
N LEU A 145 -8.27 13.56 -8.99
CA LEU A 145 -9.13 13.54 -7.82
C LEU A 145 -8.61 12.55 -6.77
N VAL A 146 -8.16 11.37 -7.17
CA VAL A 146 -7.55 10.40 -6.24
C VAL A 146 -6.30 10.98 -5.59
N ILE A 147 -5.45 11.65 -6.37
CA ILE A 147 -4.27 12.36 -5.87
C ILE A 147 -4.66 13.50 -4.92
N LEU A 148 -5.72 14.25 -5.21
CA LEU A 148 -6.19 15.31 -4.32
C LEU A 148 -6.67 14.74 -2.97
N ILE A 149 -7.42 13.64 -2.98
CA ILE A 149 -7.95 13.03 -1.75
C ILE A 149 -6.85 12.33 -0.95
N LEU A 150 -6.10 11.43 -1.59
CA LEU A 150 -5.11 10.56 -0.91
C LEU A 150 -3.69 11.13 -0.91
N GLY A 151 -3.31 11.89 -1.94
CA GLY A 151 -1.98 12.51 -2.01
C GLY A 151 -1.89 13.83 -1.24
N ILE A 152 -2.99 14.57 -1.11
CA ILE A 152 -3.03 15.88 -0.43
C ILE A 152 -3.90 15.82 0.84
N GLY A 153 -5.15 15.36 0.70
CA GLY A 153 -6.11 15.32 1.81
C GLY A 153 -5.67 14.42 2.97
N PHE A 154 -5.08 13.27 2.67
CA PHE A 154 -4.57 12.36 3.70
C PHE A 154 -3.38 12.93 4.50
N PRO A 155 -2.30 13.45 3.87
CA PRO A 155 -1.21 14.10 4.60
C PRO A 155 -1.67 15.27 5.48
N PHE A 156 -2.49 16.17 4.94
CA PHE A 156 -3.02 17.28 5.73
C PHE A 156 -3.93 16.81 6.85
N GLY A 157 -4.74 15.78 6.58
CA GLY A 157 -5.48 15.08 7.61
C GLY A 157 -4.56 14.64 8.74
N LEU A 158 -3.50 13.87 8.45
CA LEU A 158 -2.57 13.41 9.47
C LEU A 158 -1.87 14.53 10.25
N ILE A 159 -1.40 15.57 9.55
CA ILE A 159 -0.66 16.69 10.16
C ILE A 159 -1.55 17.50 11.10
N PHE A 160 -2.73 17.91 10.64
CA PHE A 160 -3.60 18.78 11.43
C PHE A 160 -4.43 18.00 12.45
N LEU A 161 -4.96 16.83 12.05
CA LEU A 161 -5.91 16.06 12.83
C LEU A 161 -5.78 14.55 12.48
N LEU A 162 -4.97 13.83 13.25
CA LEU A 162 -4.69 12.40 13.05
C LEU A 162 -5.92 11.55 12.66
N ILE A 163 -7.05 11.75 13.34
CA ILE A 163 -8.30 10.99 13.11
C ILE A 163 -8.87 11.23 11.69
N PRO A 164 -9.15 12.47 11.25
CA PRO A 164 -9.48 12.78 9.85
C PRO A 164 -8.54 12.14 8.81
N GLY A 165 -7.23 12.15 9.02
CA GLY A 165 -6.28 11.50 8.11
C GLY A 165 -6.55 10.00 7.98
N ILE A 166 -6.67 9.29 9.11
CA ILE A 166 -6.98 7.85 9.14
C ILE A 166 -8.32 7.54 8.46
N LEU A 167 -9.33 8.39 8.66
CA LEU A 167 -10.64 8.23 8.01
C LEU A 167 -10.55 8.40 6.48
N ILE A 168 -9.84 9.43 6.01
CA ILE A 168 -9.63 9.66 4.57
C ILE A 168 -8.93 8.45 3.96
N PHE A 169 -7.82 8.01 4.55
CA PHE A 169 -7.10 6.84 4.08
C PHE A 169 -8.00 5.60 4.04
N GLY A 170 -8.61 5.23 5.17
CA GLY A 170 -9.35 3.98 5.28
C GLY A 170 -10.59 3.92 4.38
N TYR A 171 -11.27 5.05 4.13
CA TYR A 171 -12.44 5.06 3.24
C TYR A 171 -12.09 5.18 1.75
N PHE A 172 -10.98 5.83 1.39
CA PHE A 172 -10.71 6.16 0.00
C PHE A 172 -9.56 5.36 -0.60
N ILE A 173 -8.80 4.54 0.15
CA ILE A 173 -7.64 3.82 -0.39
C ILE A 173 -7.97 2.94 -1.61
N PHE A 174 -9.16 2.33 -1.65
CA PHE A 174 -9.56 1.50 -2.79
C PHE A 174 -9.85 2.29 -4.06
N SER A 175 -9.92 3.63 -3.99
CA SER A 175 -9.98 4.46 -5.20
C SER A 175 -8.78 4.24 -6.12
N ILE A 176 -7.63 3.83 -5.56
CA ILE A 176 -6.43 3.41 -6.32
C ILE A 176 -6.76 2.31 -7.35
N PHE A 177 -7.69 1.41 -7.03
CA PHE A 177 -8.09 0.30 -7.91
C PHE A 177 -9.31 0.64 -8.79
N THR A 178 -10.20 1.52 -8.33
CA THR A 178 -11.50 1.75 -8.96
C THR A 178 -11.59 2.98 -9.86
N TYR A 179 -10.69 3.97 -9.72
CA TYR A 179 -10.85 5.31 -10.32
C TYR A 179 -11.05 5.35 -11.85
N SER A 180 -10.64 4.28 -12.51
CA SER A 180 -10.53 4.18 -13.95
C SER A 180 -11.09 2.86 -14.48
N ALA A 181 -11.56 1.97 -13.60
CA ALA A 181 -12.19 0.73 -14.04
C ALA A 181 -13.59 1.01 -14.57
N ASP A 182 -13.83 0.65 -15.84
CA ASP A 182 -15.08 0.90 -16.57
C ASP A 182 -16.30 0.25 -15.90
N GLU A 183 -16.06 -0.76 -15.05
CA GLU A 183 -17.06 -1.42 -14.22
C GLU A 183 -17.68 -0.50 -13.15
N PHE A 184 -17.16 0.72 -12.96
CA PHE A 184 -17.59 1.64 -11.88
C PHE A 184 -17.92 3.06 -12.39
N ASP A 185 -19.20 3.31 -12.70
CA ASP A 185 -19.71 4.65 -13.11
C ASP A 185 -19.43 5.78 -12.09
N ASN A 186 -19.28 5.45 -10.80
CA ASN A 186 -18.94 6.37 -9.71
C ASN A 186 -17.84 5.80 -8.81
N SER A 187 -16.61 5.78 -9.34
CA SER A 187 -15.45 5.12 -8.74
C SER A 187 -15.17 5.48 -7.27
N ILE A 188 -15.35 6.74 -6.87
CA ILE A 188 -15.09 7.24 -5.50
C ILE A 188 -16.15 6.74 -4.51
N SER A 189 -17.43 6.85 -4.88
CA SER A 189 -18.54 6.37 -4.07
C SER A 189 -18.45 4.85 -3.90
N ASN A 190 -18.10 4.16 -4.99
CA ASN A 190 -17.89 2.72 -4.99
C ASN A 190 -16.71 2.32 -4.10
N ALA A 191 -15.55 3.00 -4.21
CA ALA A 191 -14.41 2.77 -3.33
C ALA A 191 -14.78 2.88 -1.85
N ARG A 192 -15.48 3.96 -1.46
CA ARG A 192 -15.96 4.17 -0.10
C ARG A 192 -16.91 3.08 0.36
N SER A 193 -17.83 2.69 -0.52
CA SER A 193 -18.79 1.62 -0.24
C SER A 193 -18.06 0.30 -0.01
N ILE A 194 -17.07 -0.04 -0.83
CA ILE A 194 -16.25 -1.26 -0.73
C ILE A 194 -15.44 -1.25 0.57
N ALA A 195 -14.82 -0.12 0.90
CA ALA A 195 -13.97 0.03 2.08
C ALA A 195 -14.72 -0.03 3.42
N LYS A 196 -15.99 0.39 3.46
CA LYS A 196 -16.77 0.48 4.71
C LYS A 196 -16.88 -0.86 5.46
N GLY A 197 -16.93 -1.98 4.74
CA GLY A 197 -17.03 -3.33 5.35
C GLY A 197 -15.71 -3.84 5.94
N SER A 198 -14.58 -3.28 5.51
CA SER A 198 -13.23 -3.79 5.79
C SER A 198 -12.29 -2.74 6.37
N PHE A 199 -12.82 -1.62 6.86
CA PHE A 199 -12.03 -0.47 7.35
C PHE A 199 -10.92 -0.87 8.32
N LEU A 200 -11.22 -1.68 9.35
CA LEU A 200 -10.21 -2.12 10.31
C LEU A 200 -9.13 -3.03 9.67
N GLN A 201 -9.50 -3.83 8.67
CA GLN A 201 -8.55 -4.66 7.93
C GLN A 201 -7.64 -3.79 7.04
N ILE A 202 -8.19 -2.74 6.43
CA ILE A 202 -7.42 -1.75 5.65
C ILE A 202 -6.37 -1.08 6.54
N ILE A 203 -6.79 -0.56 7.71
CA ILE A 203 -5.86 0.06 8.67
C ILE A 203 -4.84 -0.96 9.17
N GLY A 204 -5.27 -2.19 9.46
CA GLY A 204 -4.37 -3.28 9.87
C GLY A 204 -3.30 -3.59 8.82
N ILE A 205 -3.67 -3.66 7.53
CA ILE A 205 -2.72 -3.86 6.43
C ILE A 205 -1.74 -2.69 6.34
N ALA A 206 -2.24 -1.45 6.40
CA ALA A 206 -1.38 -0.27 6.33
C ALA A 206 -0.36 -0.26 7.48
N VAL A 207 -0.81 -0.43 8.72
CA VAL A 207 0.05 -0.47 9.91
C VAL A 207 1.08 -1.61 9.82
N LEU A 208 0.67 -2.83 9.44
CA LEU A 208 1.61 -3.94 9.28
C LEU A 208 2.63 -3.69 8.17
N SER A 209 2.21 -3.09 7.05
CA SER A 209 3.13 -2.74 5.96
C SER A 209 4.17 -1.70 6.40
N LEU A 210 3.77 -0.73 7.21
CA LEU A 210 4.66 0.29 7.78
C LEU A 210 5.63 -0.32 8.80
N ILE A 211 5.14 -1.21 9.67
CA ILE A 211 5.99 -1.91 10.65
C ILE A 211 7.04 -2.75 9.94
N ILE A 212 6.66 -3.54 8.93
CA ILE A 212 7.61 -4.37 8.17
C ILE A 212 8.65 -3.50 7.49
N THR A 213 8.22 -2.40 6.86
CA THR A 213 9.13 -1.46 6.19
C THR A 213 10.10 -0.82 7.18
N ALA A 214 9.61 -0.34 8.33
CA ALA A 214 10.44 0.24 9.39
C ALA A 214 11.43 -0.79 9.98
N MET A 215 11.00 -2.03 10.20
CA MET A 215 11.86 -3.10 10.73
C MET A 215 13.02 -3.46 9.79
N ILE A 216 12.84 -3.32 8.47
CA ILE A 216 13.90 -3.56 7.49
C ILE A 216 14.73 -2.30 7.26
N ASN A 217 14.10 -1.12 7.27
CA ASN A 217 14.79 0.16 7.06
C ASN A 217 15.75 0.49 8.21
N PHE A 218 15.34 0.25 9.46
CA PHE A 218 16.16 0.54 10.64
C PHE A 218 17.56 -0.11 10.62
N PRO A 219 17.72 -1.44 10.45
CA PRO A 219 19.05 -2.04 10.38
C PRO A 219 19.82 -1.60 9.13
N TYR A 220 19.13 -1.31 8.03
CA TYR A 220 19.76 -0.79 6.81
C TYR A 220 20.35 0.60 7.04
N THR A 221 19.60 1.54 7.63
CA THR A 221 20.11 2.89 7.91
C THR A 221 21.24 2.84 8.93
N LEU A 222 21.17 1.99 9.96
CA LEU A 222 22.29 1.78 10.88
C LEU A 222 23.56 1.30 10.16
N LEU A 223 23.42 0.34 9.24
CA LEU A 223 24.55 -0.14 8.45
C LEU A 223 25.11 0.97 7.55
N LEU A 224 24.22 1.76 6.94
CA LEU A 224 24.60 2.88 6.09
C LEU A 224 25.35 3.95 6.88
N ASP A 225 24.91 4.28 8.09
CA ASP A 225 25.58 5.24 8.99
C ASP A 225 26.98 4.76 9.40
N ILE A 226 27.19 3.44 9.50
CA ILE A 226 28.52 2.85 9.77
C ILE A 226 29.43 2.91 8.54
N ILE A 227 28.91 2.58 7.35
CA ILE A 227 29.70 2.48 6.12
C ILE A 227 29.98 3.87 5.53
N TRP A 228 29.03 4.78 5.66
CA TRP A 228 29.08 6.12 5.09
C TRP A 228 28.67 7.18 6.14
N PRO A 229 29.54 7.45 7.13
CA PRO A 229 29.26 8.40 8.19
C PRO A 229 29.33 9.84 7.66
N VAL A 230 28.20 10.36 7.19
CA VAL A 230 28.07 11.76 6.78
C VAL A 230 27.74 12.59 8.02
N ASN A 231 28.71 13.38 8.49
CA ASN A 231 28.44 14.29 9.61
C ASN A 231 27.61 15.51 9.17
N ASN A 232 26.99 16.18 10.14
CA ASN A 232 26.10 17.32 9.87
C ASN A 232 26.82 18.45 9.12
N ALA A 233 28.08 18.73 9.46
CA ALA A 233 28.86 19.78 8.78
C ALA A 233 29.06 19.49 7.28
N THR A 234 29.32 18.22 6.94
CA THR A 234 29.45 17.78 5.55
C THR A 234 28.13 17.91 4.81
N TYR A 235 27.02 17.47 5.43
CA TYR A 235 25.69 17.61 4.84
C TYR A 235 25.31 19.08 4.61
N ILE A 236 25.53 19.96 5.60
CA ILE A 236 25.30 21.41 5.48
C ILE A 236 26.16 22.02 4.36
N SER A 237 27.41 21.55 4.19
CA SER A 237 28.27 22.01 3.09
C SER A 237 27.70 21.70 1.70
N TRP A 238 26.95 20.59 1.57
CA TRP A 238 26.30 20.23 0.31
C TRP A 238 25.04 21.05 0.05
N LEU A 239 24.36 21.53 1.09
CA LEU A 239 23.18 22.39 1.01
C LEU A 239 23.52 23.87 0.73
N ASN A 240 24.69 24.31 1.17
CA ASN A 240 25.15 25.70 1.08
C ASN A 240 25.00 26.24 -0.35
N PRO A 241 24.25 27.36 -0.56
CA PRO A 241 24.02 27.94 -1.87
C PRO A 241 25.30 28.24 -2.67
N ALA A 242 26.40 28.56 -1.98
CA ALA A 242 27.68 28.89 -2.61
C ALA A 242 28.49 27.65 -3.07
N THR A 243 28.29 26.49 -2.43
CA THR A 243 29.10 25.27 -2.65
C THR A 243 28.24 24.05 -2.93
N ARG A 244 26.99 24.26 -3.38
CA ARG A 244 25.95 23.24 -3.44
C ARG A 244 26.39 22.02 -4.25
N ASN A 245 26.23 20.84 -3.67
CA ASN A 245 26.56 19.57 -4.32
C ASN A 245 25.30 18.73 -4.52
N TYR A 246 24.54 19.04 -5.57
CA TYR A 246 23.30 18.33 -5.91
C TYR A 246 23.49 16.82 -6.11
N PHE A 247 24.65 16.41 -6.64
CA PHE A 247 24.94 14.98 -6.82
C PHE A 247 25.00 14.25 -5.48
N MET A 248 25.73 14.81 -4.51
CA MET A 248 25.85 14.21 -3.18
C MET A 248 24.52 14.24 -2.43
N LEU A 249 23.74 15.32 -2.55
CA LEU A 249 22.39 15.39 -1.97
C LEU A 249 21.47 14.30 -2.56
N LEU A 250 21.43 14.18 -3.89
CA LEU A 250 20.62 13.16 -4.56
C LEU A 250 21.06 11.74 -4.15
N PHE A 251 22.36 11.47 -4.16
CA PHE A 251 22.90 10.16 -3.82
C PHE A 251 22.67 9.80 -2.35
N TYR A 252 22.79 10.79 -1.46
CA TYR A 252 22.45 10.67 -0.04
C TYR A 252 20.96 10.34 0.13
N SER A 253 20.06 11.17 -0.41
CA SER A 253 18.61 10.94 -0.31
C SER A 253 18.19 9.60 -0.92
N LEU A 254 18.74 9.22 -2.08
CA LEU A 254 18.45 7.93 -2.70
C LEU A 254 18.89 6.76 -1.84
N SER A 255 20.07 6.86 -1.22
CA SER A 255 20.61 5.81 -0.36
C SER A 255 19.74 5.64 0.89
N TYR A 256 19.43 6.72 1.61
CA TYR A 256 18.56 6.64 2.81
C TYR A 256 17.12 6.25 2.51
N GLN A 257 16.62 6.46 1.28
CA GLN A 257 15.28 6.06 0.87
C GLN A 257 15.21 4.68 0.20
N LEU A 258 16.35 4.01 -0.03
CA LEU A 258 16.40 2.81 -0.86
C LEU A 258 15.43 1.71 -0.40
N VAL A 259 15.43 1.40 0.91
CA VAL A 259 14.53 0.36 1.46
C VAL A 259 13.07 0.75 1.30
N ASN A 260 12.72 2.01 1.54
CA ASN A 260 11.36 2.51 1.38
C ASN A 260 10.90 2.35 -0.08
N ILE A 261 11.76 2.65 -1.05
CA ILE A 261 11.47 2.46 -2.48
C ILE A 261 11.29 0.96 -2.79
N LEU A 262 12.21 0.11 -2.32
CA LEU A 262 12.15 -1.34 -2.54
C LEU A 262 10.90 -1.97 -1.94
N LEU A 263 10.41 -1.48 -0.81
CA LEU A 263 9.22 -1.98 -0.14
C LEU A 263 7.94 -1.22 -0.48
N THR A 264 8.00 -0.17 -1.30
CA THR A 264 6.82 0.58 -1.78
C THR A 264 5.71 -0.32 -2.34
N PRO A 265 6.00 -1.39 -3.13
CA PRO A 265 4.94 -2.28 -3.63
C PRO A 265 4.20 -3.07 -2.54
N LEU A 266 4.78 -3.22 -1.34
CA LEU A 266 4.26 -4.10 -0.29
C LEU A 266 2.82 -3.76 0.09
N MET A 267 2.55 -2.49 0.41
CA MET A 267 1.21 -2.07 0.81
C MET A 267 0.17 -2.34 -0.28
N LEU A 268 0.51 -2.05 -1.53
CA LEU A 268 -0.38 -2.23 -2.67
C LEU A 268 -0.69 -3.71 -2.92
N CYS A 269 0.33 -4.58 -2.84
CA CYS A 269 0.17 -6.03 -2.95
C CYS A 269 -0.65 -6.61 -1.79
N LEU A 270 -0.52 -6.09 -0.57
CA LEU A 270 -1.33 -6.53 0.57
C LEU A 270 -2.79 -6.08 0.45
N LEU A 271 -3.04 -4.88 -0.06
CA LEU A 271 -4.39 -4.36 -0.27
C LEU A 271 -5.14 -5.07 -1.41
N THR A 272 -4.42 -5.61 -2.39
CA THR A 272 -5.01 -6.21 -3.61
C THR A 272 -5.93 -7.41 -3.31
N PRO A 273 -5.51 -8.44 -2.54
CA PRO A 273 -6.39 -9.53 -2.14
C PRO A 273 -7.60 -9.07 -1.32
N LEU A 274 -7.40 -8.11 -0.41
CA LEU A 274 -8.49 -7.56 0.40
C LEU A 274 -9.52 -6.86 -0.49
N PHE A 275 -9.06 -6.06 -1.47
CA PHE A 275 -9.92 -5.41 -2.44
C PHE A 275 -10.74 -6.44 -3.25
N ALA A 276 -10.08 -7.46 -3.79
CA ALA A 276 -10.74 -8.53 -4.54
C ALA A 276 -11.78 -9.29 -3.69
N LEU A 277 -11.45 -9.61 -2.43
CA LEU A 277 -12.38 -10.23 -1.49
C LEU A 277 -13.64 -9.39 -1.29
N ASN A 278 -13.48 -8.09 -1.02
CA ASN A 278 -14.62 -7.18 -0.81
C ASN A 278 -15.50 -7.04 -2.06
N LEU A 279 -14.91 -7.11 -3.26
CA LEU A 279 -15.69 -7.12 -4.51
C LEU A 279 -16.51 -8.41 -4.65
N LYS A 280 -15.94 -9.57 -4.29
CA LYS A 280 -16.65 -10.85 -4.30
C LYS A 280 -17.78 -10.88 -3.29
N GLU A 281 -17.56 -10.39 -2.07
CA GLU A 281 -18.60 -10.32 -1.03
C GLU A 281 -19.79 -9.44 -1.44
N LYS A 282 -19.54 -8.44 -2.29
CA LYS A 282 -20.58 -7.59 -2.88
C LYS A 282 -21.24 -8.16 -4.13
N GLY A 283 -20.79 -9.33 -4.60
CA GLY A 283 -21.29 -9.95 -5.82
C GLY A 283 -20.90 -9.20 -7.11
N ILE A 284 -19.91 -8.30 -7.04
CA ILE A 284 -19.42 -7.57 -8.23
C ILE A 284 -18.59 -8.52 -9.12
N ILE A 285 -17.86 -9.44 -8.49
CA ILE A 285 -17.13 -10.51 -9.19
C ILE A 285 -17.58 -11.88 -8.68
N THR A 286 -17.57 -12.88 -9.56
CA THR A 286 -18.05 -14.23 -9.27
C THR A 286 -16.97 -15.17 -8.74
N GLY A 287 -15.70 -14.87 -8.99
CA GLY A 287 -14.58 -15.73 -8.62
C GLY A 287 -13.33 -14.94 -8.22
N ILE A 288 -12.60 -15.48 -7.25
CA ILE A 288 -11.23 -15.09 -6.93
C ILE A 288 -10.40 -16.36 -7.10
N PRO A 289 -9.27 -16.34 -7.81
CA PRO A 289 -8.40 -17.50 -7.90
C PRO A 289 -8.04 -18.01 -6.50
N GLU A 290 -7.94 -19.33 -6.33
CA GLU A 290 -7.34 -19.84 -5.11
C GLU A 290 -5.88 -19.36 -5.03
N PRO A 291 -5.41 -18.91 -3.85
CA PRO A 291 -4.05 -18.43 -3.68
C PRO A 291 -3.07 -19.44 -4.25
N SER A 292 -2.25 -19.03 -5.22
CA SER A 292 -1.32 -19.92 -5.94
C SER A 292 -0.22 -20.54 -5.05
N GLY A 293 -0.14 -20.16 -3.77
CA GLY A 293 0.68 -20.80 -2.75
C GLY A 293 -0.08 -21.76 -1.82
N TRP A 294 -1.40 -21.63 -1.74
CA TRP A 294 -2.26 -22.67 -1.19
C TRP A 294 -2.57 -23.61 -2.35
N LYS A 295 -1.57 -24.41 -2.75
CA LYS A 295 -1.90 -25.83 -2.78
C LYS A 295 -2.45 -26.06 -1.39
N ALA A 296 -3.78 -26.05 -1.26
CA ALA A 296 -4.36 -26.96 -0.31
C ALA A 296 -3.49 -28.21 -0.51
N LYS A 297 -2.78 -28.63 0.53
CA LYS A 297 -2.93 -30.03 0.84
C LYS A 297 -4.45 -30.17 0.80
N ALA A 298 -4.98 -30.53 -0.38
CA ALA A 298 -5.96 -31.56 -0.46
C ALA A 298 -5.39 -32.52 0.57
N ARG A 299 -5.93 -32.45 1.81
CA ARG A 299 -6.02 -33.62 2.66
C ARG A 299 -6.32 -34.65 1.62
N SER A 300 -5.34 -35.50 1.29
CA SER A 300 -5.51 -36.41 0.18
C SER A 300 -6.88 -36.97 0.43
N SER A 301 -7.83 -36.56 -0.40
CA SER A 301 -9.17 -37.01 -0.24
C SER A 301 -8.92 -38.42 -0.68
N LYS A 302 -8.64 -39.29 0.31
CA LYS A 302 -8.66 -40.73 0.14
C LYS A 302 -9.85 -40.90 -0.79
N PRO A 303 -9.62 -41.38 -2.03
CA PRO A 303 -10.63 -41.36 -3.08
C PRO A 303 -11.93 -41.73 -2.41
N PHE A 304 -12.92 -40.83 -2.44
CA PHE A 304 -14.13 -40.91 -1.60
C PHE A 304 -14.62 -42.36 -1.64
N GLN A 305 -14.27 -43.12 -0.59
CA GLN A 305 -14.62 -44.51 -0.52
C GLN A 305 -16.07 -44.45 -0.09
N LEU A 306 -16.98 -44.52 -1.07
CA LEU A 306 -18.38 -44.83 -0.85
C LEU A 306 -18.43 -46.16 -0.07
N LYS A 307 -18.35 -46.08 1.25
CA LYS A 307 -18.57 -47.24 2.14
C LYS A 307 -20.02 -47.70 2.09
N GLU A 308 -20.89 -46.87 1.53
CA GLU A 308 -22.30 -47.16 1.37
C GLU A 308 -22.67 -46.79 -0.07
N GLY A 309 -22.91 -47.81 -0.89
CA GLY A 309 -23.25 -47.65 -2.31
C GLY A 309 -24.34 -46.59 -2.56
N MET A 310 -24.23 -45.88 -3.68
CA MET A 310 -25.17 -44.83 -4.08
C MET A 310 -26.47 -45.42 -4.66
N PHE A 311 -27.58 -44.70 -4.57
CA PHE A 311 -28.82 -45.09 -5.26
C PHE A 311 -28.91 -44.40 -6.61
N CYS A 312 -29.35 -45.12 -7.64
CA CYS A 312 -29.64 -44.53 -8.94
C CYS A 312 -30.78 -43.50 -8.80
N PRO A 313 -30.59 -42.23 -9.21
CA PRO A 313 -31.62 -41.19 -9.09
C PRO A 313 -32.83 -41.44 -10.00
N TYR A 314 -32.71 -42.35 -10.98
CA TYR A 314 -33.77 -42.63 -11.94
C TYR A 314 -34.63 -43.85 -11.58
N CYS A 315 -34.01 -44.92 -11.07
CA CYS A 315 -34.73 -46.16 -10.77
C CYS A 315 -34.64 -46.60 -9.30
N GLY A 316 -33.88 -45.89 -8.46
CA GLY A 316 -33.74 -46.22 -7.05
C GLY A 316 -32.93 -47.50 -6.76
N GLU A 317 -32.27 -48.07 -7.76
CA GLU A 317 -31.43 -49.27 -7.57
C GLU A 317 -30.15 -48.93 -6.81
N ARG A 318 -29.71 -49.81 -5.89
CA ARG A 318 -28.49 -49.59 -5.11
C ARG A 318 -27.26 -50.02 -5.89
N ILE A 319 -26.40 -49.07 -6.18
CA ILE A 319 -25.16 -49.25 -6.93
C ILE A 319 -24.01 -49.40 -5.93
N LYS A 320 -23.37 -50.58 -5.93
CA LYS A 320 -22.30 -50.92 -4.97
C LYS A 320 -20.91 -50.47 -5.40
N GLU A 321 -20.72 -50.10 -6.65
CA GLU A 321 -19.43 -49.76 -7.26
C GLU A 321 -19.53 -48.48 -8.10
N ILE A 322 -18.40 -47.82 -8.35
CA ILE A 322 -18.38 -46.61 -9.18
C ILE A 322 -18.51 -47.04 -10.65
N ILE A 323 -19.65 -46.76 -11.27
CA ILE A 323 -19.96 -47.06 -12.67
C ILE A 323 -20.60 -45.84 -13.32
N ASP A 324 -20.31 -45.63 -14.61
CA ASP A 324 -20.78 -44.46 -15.37
C ASP A 324 -22.27 -44.54 -15.75
N GLU A 325 -22.83 -45.75 -15.77
CA GLU A 325 -24.20 -46.03 -16.17
C GLU A 325 -24.88 -46.97 -15.17
N CYS A 326 -26.17 -46.76 -14.94
CA CYS A 326 -26.94 -47.65 -14.07
C CYS A 326 -27.18 -49.01 -14.75
N PRO A 327 -26.85 -50.15 -14.12
CA PRO A 327 -26.97 -51.47 -14.73
C PRO A 327 -28.43 -51.95 -14.80
N ASN A 328 -29.34 -51.30 -14.06
CA ASN A 328 -30.75 -51.62 -14.08
C ASN A 328 -31.51 -50.80 -15.15
N CYS A 329 -31.27 -49.49 -15.26
CA CYS A 329 -32.02 -48.63 -16.18
C CYS A 329 -31.23 -48.09 -17.38
N GLY A 330 -29.92 -48.34 -17.47
CA GLY A 330 -29.07 -47.92 -18.58
C GLY A 330 -28.85 -46.41 -18.68
N ARG A 331 -29.29 -45.61 -17.70
CA ARG A 331 -29.10 -44.15 -17.72
C ARG A 331 -27.73 -43.76 -17.19
N SER A 332 -27.13 -42.76 -17.84
CA SER A 332 -25.88 -42.16 -17.41
C SER A 332 -26.03 -41.50 -16.03
N LEU A 333 -25.02 -41.70 -15.19
CA LEU A 333 -24.91 -41.13 -13.85
C LEU A 333 -23.94 -39.94 -13.82
N ARG A 334 -23.44 -39.51 -14.99
CA ARG A 334 -22.64 -38.28 -15.12
C ARG A 334 -23.59 -37.08 -15.11
N PHE A 335 -23.45 -36.23 -14.12
CA PHE A 335 -24.12 -34.93 -14.07
C PHE A 335 -23.18 -33.91 -14.72
N GLU A 336 -23.46 -33.55 -15.98
CA GLU A 336 -22.88 -32.35 -16.61
C GLU A 336 -23.62 -31.09 -16.14
#